data_AF-A0A951KC05-F1
#
_entry.id   AF-A0A951KC05-F1
#
_cell.length_a   1.000
_cell.length_b   1.000
_cell.length_c   1.000
_cell.angle_alpha   90.00
_cell.angle_beta   90.00
_cell.angle_gamma   90.00
#
_symmetry.space_group_name_H-M   'P 1'
#
loop_
_entity.id
_entity.type
_entity.pdbx_description
1 polymer ?
#
loop_
_entity_poly.entity_id
_entity_poly.type
_entity_poly.pdbx_seq_one_letter_code
_entity_poly.pdbx_strand_id
1 'polypeptide(L)'
;MAAFFFSLLALTALAGAVGVTALLAAARRAPESQAATVLSDLAPAALALAAVVATTAMVGSLFFSEVLGYPPCTLCWYQRIAMYPLAPILGIAAVRRDLSVLPYAWVLAGSGAVISVYHYAVQWVPDLEATGCAVDNPCSAVFVREFGFVSIPFMALCGFLAVITLLAATSTERAVADESATAGTAVG
;
A
#
# COMPACT_ATOMS: atom_id res chain seq x y z
N MET A 1 15.19 17.95 3.60
CA MET A 1 15.76 17.04 2.57
C MET A 1 15.16 15.64 2.64
N ALA A 2 15.11 14.97 3.80
CA ALA A 2 14.53 13.63 3.90
C ALA A 2 13.02 13.57 3.55
N ALA A 3 12.21 14.51 4.05
CA ALA A 3 10.78 14.59 3.72
C ALA A 3 10.49 14.72 2.21
N PHE A 4 11.30 15.50 1.49
CA PHE A 4 11.21 15.66 0.04
C PHE A 4 11.48 14.33 -0.69
N PHE A 5 12.51 13.58 -0.27
CA PHE A 5 12.81 12.27 -0.84
C PHE A 5 11.65 11.28 -0.66
N PHE A 6 11.09 11.18 0.56
CA PHE A 6 9.93 10.33 0.81
C PHE A 6 8.68 10.78 0.05
N SER A 7 8.51 12.09 -0.14
CA SER A 7 7.41 12.64 -0.95
C SER A 7 7.52 12.25 -2.42
N LEU A 8 8.72 12.32 -3.00
CA LEU A 8 8.96 11.85 -4.36
C LEU A 8 8.69 10.35 -4.50
N LEU A 9 9.16 9.54 -3.54
CA LEU A 9 8.91 8.10 -3.53
C LEU A 9 7.40 7.78 -3.42
N ALA A 10 6.66 8.53 -2.61
CA ALA A 10 5.21 8.37 -2.50
C ALA A 10 4.51 8.70 -3.83
N LEU A 11 4.93 9.75 -4.53
CA LEU A 11 4.38 10.14 -5.83
C LEU A 11 4.72 9.12 -6.92
N THR A 12 5.94 8.57 -6.95
CA THR A 12 6.30 7.50 -7.89
C THR A 12 5.52 6.21 -7.61
N ALA A 13 5.36 5.85 -6.33
CA ALA A 13 4.51 4.72 -5.93
C ALA A 13 3.05 4.91 -6.38
N LEU A 14 2.51 6.12 -6.22
CA LEU A 14 1.15 6.44 -6.67
C LEU A 14 1.02 6.35 -8.20
N ALA A 15 1.97 6.91 -8.95
CA ALA A 15 1.97 6.82 -10.41
C ALA A 15 2.04 5.36 -10.89
N GLY A 16 2.89 4.54 -10.24
CA GLY A 16 2.95 3.10 -10.49
C GLY A 16 1.63 2.40 -10.18
N ALA A 17 0.99 2.69 -9.04
CA ALA A 17 -0.29 2.13 -8.66
C ALA A 17 -1.41 2.46 -9.67
N VAL A 18 -1.45 3.71 -10.17
CA VAL A 18 -2.37 4.13 -11.22
C VAL A 18 -2.09 3.37 -12.53
N GLY A 19 -0.83 3.24 -12.91
CA GLY A 19 -0.43 2.47 -14.10
C GLY A 19 -0.87 1.01 -14.02
N VAL A 20 -0.60 0.33 -12.90
CA VAL A 20 -1.03 -1.06 -12.66
C VAL A 20 -2.55 -1.17 -12.66
N THR A 21 -3.27 -0.21 -12.06
CA THR A 21 -4.74 -0.19 -12.08
C THR A 21 -5.28 -0.04 -13.51
N ALA A 22 -4.66 0.83 -14.31
CA ALA A 22 -5.02 1.01 -15.71
C ALA A 22 -4.76 -0.25 -16.54
N LEU A 23 -3.62 -0.92 -16.31
CA LEU A 23 -3.30 -2.20 -16.94
C LEU A 23 -4.33 -3.28 -16.57
N LEU A 24 -4.66 -3.41 -15.27
CA LEU A 24 -5.70 -4.33 -14.79
C LEU A 24 -7.07 -4.03 -15.44
N ALA A 25 -7.46 -2.76 -15.50
CA ALA A 25 -8.72 -2.35 -16.12
C ALA A 25 -8.75 -2.63 -17.63
N ALA A 26 -7.64 -2.40 -18.34
CA ALA A 26 -7.51 -2.67 -19.76
C ALA A 26 -7.52 -4.18 -20.06
N ALA A 27 -6.77 -4.98 -19.28
CA ALA A 27 -6.75 -6.43 -19.40
C ALA A 27 -8.13 -7.05 -19.16
N ARG A 28 -8.92 -6.50 -18.21
CA ARG A 28 -10.31 -6.95 -17.96
C ARG A 28 -11.28 -6.63 -19.11
N ARG A 29 -11.02 -5.57 -19.88
CA ARG A 29 -11.89 -5.17 -21.02
C ARG A 29 -11.51 -5.88 -22.31
N ALA A 30 -10.22 -6.14 -22.50
CA ALA A 30 -9.68 -6.77 -23.69
C ALA A 30 -8.60 -7.80 -23.27
N PRO A 31 -8.97 -9.06 -23.01
CA PRO A 31 -8.04 -10.08 -22.53
C PRO A 31 -6.91 -10.40 -23.54
N GLU A 32 -7.11 -10.13 -24.83
CA GLU A 32 -6.07 -10.26 -25.87
C GLU A 32 -5.26 -8.97 -26.10
N SER A 33 -5.46 -7.93 -25.29
CA SER A 33 -4.72 -6.68 -25.44
C SER A 33 -3.27 -6.79 -24.95
N GLN A 34 -2.39 -5.92 -25.47
CA GLN A 34 -1.01 -5.79 -24.97
C GLN A 34 -0.93 -5.54 -23.46
N ALA A 35 -1.98 -4.93 -22.87
CA ALA A 35 -2.04 -4.69 -21.43
C ALA A 35 -2.13 -6.00 -20.62
N ALA A 36 -2.80 -7.03 -21.14
CA ALA A 36 -2.86 -8.35 -20.50
C ALA A 36 -1.47 -9.02 -20.50
N THR A 37 -0.73 -8.90 -21.60
CA THR A 37 0.65 -9.40 -21.71
C THR A 37 1.60 -8.70 -20.73
N VAL A 38 1.54 -7.36 -20.66
CA VAL A 38 2.36 -6.60 -19.71
C VAL A 38 2.03 -6.96 -18.27
N LEU A 39 0.74 -7.16 -17.97
CA LEU A 39 0.31 -7.56 -16.64
C LEU A 39 0.83 -8.96 -16.28
N SER A 40 0.77 -9.94 -17.19
CA SER A 40 1.30 -11.28 -16.95
C SER A 40 2.82 -11.28 -16.73
N ASP A 41 3.55 -10.39 -17.39
CA ASP A 41 4.99 -10.26 -17.21
C ASP A 41 5.36 -9.57 -15.88
N LEU A 42 4.51 -8.64 -15.42
CA LEU A 42 4.71 -7.92 -14.15
C LEU A 42 4.35 -8.79 -12.94
N ALA A 43 3.34 -9.64 -13.07
CA ALA A 43 2.74 -10.33 -11.94
C ALA A 43 3.74 -11.15 -11.08
N PRO A 44 4.76 -11.82 -11.66
CA PRO A 44 5.72 -12.60 -10.88
C PRO A 44 6.58 -11.74 -9.95
N ALA A 45 6.78 -10.47 -10.33
CA ALA A 45 7.52 -9.49 -9.55
C ALA A 45 6.61 -8.68 -8.61
N ALA A 46 5.29 -8.67 -8.83
CA ALA A 46 4.36 -7.81 -8.10
C ALA A 46 4.38 -8.05 -6.60
N LEU A 47 4.48 -9.31 -6.15
CA LEU A 47 4.55 -9.64 -4.72
C LEU A 47 5.84 -9.12 -4.07
N ALA A 48 6.97 -9.23 -4.75
CA ALA A 48 8.24 -8.70 -4.27
C ALA A 48 8.24 -7.17 -4.24
N LEU A 49 7.66 -6.52 -5.26
CA LEU A 49 7.47 -5.07 -5.28
C LEU A 49 6.57 -4.61 -4.12
N ALA A 50 5.51 -5.34 -3.81
CA ALA A 50 4.63 -5.03 -2.69
C ALA A 50 5.38 -5.10 -1.35
N ALA A 51 6.25 -6.10 -1.18
CA ALA A 51 7.11 -6.22 -0.01
C ALA A 51 8.11 -5.05 0.12
N VAL A 52 8.71 -4.62 -1.00
CA VAL A 52 9.62 -3.46 -1.02
C VAL A 52 8.89 -2.18 -0.62
N VAL A 53 7.69 -1.95 -1.16
CA VAL A 53 6.86 -0.78 -0.82
C VAL A 53 6.51 -0.80 0.67
N ALA A 54 6.00 -1.92 1.18
CA ALA A 54 5.61 -2.05 2.59
C ALA A 54 6.81 -1.86 3.54
N THR A 55 7.96 -2.45 3.21
CA THR A 55 9.19 -2.30 4.00
C THR A 55 9.69 -0.87 3.99
N THR A 56 9.66 -0.21 2.83
CA THR A 56 10.09 1.20 2.73
C THR A 56 9.15 2.13 3.48
N ALA A 57 7.84 1.87 3.44
CA ALA A 57 6.85 2.62 4.23
C ALA A 57 7.06 2.44 5.74
N MET A 58 7.34 1.20 6.19
CA MET A 58 7.67 0.91 7.59
C MET A 58 8.92 1.65 8.05
N VAL A 59 10.01 1.57 7.28
CA VAL A 59 11.28 2.24 7.57
C VAL A 59 11.12 3.76 7.55
N GLY A 60 10.40 4.31 6.57
CA GLY A 60 10.09 5.74 6.50
C GLY A 60 9.33 6.21 7.74
N SER A 61 8.31 5.46 8.16
CA SER A 61 7.55 5.74 9.39
C SER A 61 8.45 5.75 10.64
N LEU A 62 9.39 4.81 10.76
CA LEU A 62 10.36 4.77 11.87
C LEU A 62 11.36 5.93 11.80
N PHE A 63 11.82 6.28 10.60
CA PHE A 63 12.73 7.41 10.40
C PHE A 63 12.09 8.73 10.86
N PHE A 64 10.81 8.96 10.55
CA PHE A 64 10.08 10.15 10.99
C PHE A 64 9.94 10.21 12.52
N SER A 65 9.73 9.09 13.23
CA SER A 65 9.61 9.12 14.69
C SER A 65 10.95 9.17 15.43
N GLU A 66 11.90 8.32 15.07
CA GLU A 66 13.14 8.16 15.85
C GLU A 66 14.20 9.20 15.49
N VAL A 67 14.28 9.59 14.21
CA VAL A 67 15.35 10.48 13.73
C VAL A 67 14.89 11.93 13.67
N LEU A 68 13.67 12.16 13.17
CA LEU A 68 13.11 13.52 13.06
C LEU A 68 12.27 13.93 14.27
N GLY A 69 12.01 13.01 15.21
CA GLY A 69 11.33 13.31 16.47
C GLY A 69 9.85 13.66 16.30
N TYR A 70 9.18 13.16 15.25
CA TYR A 70 7.74 13.37 15.05
C TYR A 70 6.93 12.27 15.77
N PRO A 71 6.32 12.56 16.94
CA PRO A 71 5.59 11.55 17.69
C PRO A 71 4.34 11.12 16.91
N PRO A 72 4.07 9.81 16.78
CA PRO A 72 2.88 9.34 16.09
C PRO A 72 1.62 9.71 16.87
N CYS A 73 0.65 10.34 16.21
CA CYS A 73 -0.70 10.51 16.75
C CYS A 73 -1.45 9.17 16.78
N THR A 74 -2.65 9.14 17.36
CA THR A 74 -3.48 7.93 17.47
C THR A 74 -3.82 7.33 16.10
N LEU A 75 -4.16 8.15 15.10
CA LEU A 75 -4.43 7.68 13.73
C LEU A 75 -3.17 7.14 13.04
N CYS A 76 -2.01 7.77 13.22
CA CYS A 76 -0.72 7.23 12.76
C CYS A 76 -0.43 5.86 13.39
N TRP A 77 -0.78 5.66 14.66
CA TRP A 77 -0.60 4.39 15.36
C TRP A 77 -1.42 3.28 14.71
N TYR A 78 -2.68 3.54 14.36
CA TYR A 78 -3.50 2.57 13.63
C TYR A 78 -2.95 2.27 12.22
N GLN A 79 -2.43 3.28 11.51
CA GLN A 79 -1.76 3.06 10.22
C GLN A 79 -0.50 2.19 10.37
N ARG A 80 0.28 2.35 11.46
CA ARG A 80 1.42 1.50 11.78
C ARG A 80 1.01 0.05 12.04
N ILE A 81 -0.06 -0.18 12.80
CA ILE A 81 -0.62 -1.53 13.04
C ILE A 81 -1.00 -2.22 11.72
N ALA A 82 -1.51 -1.46 10.74
CA ALA A 82 -1.84 -2.00 9.43
C ALA A 82 -0.59 -2.25 8.56
N MET A 83 0.36 -1.31 8.50
CA MET A 83 1.50 -1.38 7.59
C MET A 83 2.66 -2.26 8.09
N TYR A 84 2.96 -2.24 9.38
CA TYR A 84 4.16 -2.91 9.91
C TYR A 84 4.11 -4.44 9.77
N PRO A 85 2.97 -5.12 9.98
CA PRO A 85 2.87 -6.55 9.72
C PRO A 85 2.96 -6.90 8.23
N LEU A 86 2.56 -6.01 7.32
CA LEU A 86 2.62 -6.26 5.88
C LEU A 86 4.06 -6.45 5.38
N ALA A 87 5.03 -5.71 5.92
CA ALA A 87 6.42 -5.80 5.50
C ALA A 87 7.01 -7.24 5.63
N PRO A 88 7.01 -7.89 6.82
CA PRO A 88 7.48 -9.26 6.95
C PRO A 88 6.55 -10.29 6.29
N ILE A 89 5.22 -10.11 6.32
CA ILE A 89 4.29 -11.04 5.68
C ILE A 89 4.55 -11.12 4.17
N LEU A 90 4.59 -9.97 3.49
CA LEU A 90 4.83 -9.90 2.06
C LEU A 90 6.28 -10.27 1.72
N GLY A 91 7.25 -9.93 2.57
CA GLY A 91 8.65 -10.33 2.38
C GLY A 91 8.83 -11.86 2.40
N ILE A 92 8.25 -12.55 3.38
CA ILE A 92 8.30 -14.02 3.46
C ILE A 92 7.54 -14.64 2.28
N ALA A 93 6.37 -14.11 1.96
CA ALA A 93 5.57 -14.60 0.84
C ALA A 93 6.27 -14.43 -0.51
N ALA A 94 7.00 -13.34 -0.72
CA ALA A 94 7.80 -13.11 -1.92
C ALA A 94 8.93 -14.14 -2.08
N VAL A 95 9.61 -14.51 -0.98
CA VAL A 95 10.68 -15.52 -0.99
C VAL A 95 10.11 -16.93 -1.18
N ARG A 96 9.00 -17.25 -0.51
CA ARG A 96 8.38 -18.58 -0.56
C ARG A 96 7.44 -18.79 -1.74
N ARG A 97 7.14 -17.73 -2.50
CA ARG A 97 6.08 -17.70 -3.54
C ARG A 97 4.73 -18.19 -3.00
N ASP A 98 4.43 -17.86 -1.74
CA ASP A 98 3.22 -18.31 -1.06
C ASP A 98 2.09 -17.29 -1.24
N LEU A 99 1.10 -17.65 -2.07
CA LEU A 99 -0.05 -16.80 -2.38
C LEU A 99 -1.19 -16.93 -1.35
N SER A 100 -1.07 -17.81 -0.35
CA SER A 100 -2.08 -17.99 0.70
C SER A 100 -2.19 -16.77 1.63
N VAL A 101 -1.19 -15.89 1.64
CA VAL A 101 -1.16 -14.69 2.49
C VAL A 101 -2.03 -13.54 1.96
N LEU A 102 -2.47 -13.61 0.69
CA LEU A 102 -3.21 -12.54 0.00
C LEU A 102 -4.43 -12.03 0.80
N PRO A 103 -5.32 -12.87 1.37
CA PRO A 103 -6.49 -12.39 2.10
C PRO A 103 -6.13 -11.53 3.32
N TYR A 104 -5.10 -11.92 4.08
CA TYR A 104 -4.63 -11.16 5.24
C TYR A 104 -4.04 -9.82 4.80
N ALA A 105 -3.24 -9.85 3.73
CA ALA A 105 -2.62 -8.64 3.19
C ALA A 105 -3.68 -7.64 2.68
N TRP A 106 -4.76 -8.13 2.05
CA TRP A 106 -5.88 -7.31 1.60
C TRP A 106 -6.61 -6.61 2.75
N VAL A 107 -6.90 -7.32 3.83
CA VAL A 107 -7.59 -6.74 5.01
C VAL A 107 -6.74 -5.66 5.67
N LEU A 108 -5.44 -5.95 5.87
CA LEU A 108 -4.51 -4.99 6.47
C LEU A 108 -4.31 -3.76 5.58
N ALA A 109 -4.04 -3.95 4.29
CA ALA A 109 -3.82 -2.84 3.38
C ALA A 109 -5.08 -1.99 3.16
N GLY A 110 -6.25 -2.64 3.07
CA GLY A 110 -7.55 -1.97 2.93
C GLY A 110 -7.92 -1.12 4.15
N SER A 111 -7.81 -1.69 5.35
CA SER A 111 -8.06 -0.94 6.59
C SER A 111 -7.09 0.24 6.76
N GLY A 112 -5.81 0.03 6.48
CA GLY A 112 -4.80 1.09 6.49
C GLY A 112 -5.12 2.23 5.50
N ALA A 113 -5.54 1.90 4.27
CA ALA A 113 -5.93 2.90 3.27
C ALA A 113 -7.11 3.77 3.73
N VAL A 114 -8.15 3.15 4.28
CA VAL A 114 -9.33 3.86 4.80
C VAL A 114 -8.94 4.84 5.93
N ILE A 115 -8.11 4.38 6.87
CA ILE A 115 -7.63 5.20 7.98
C ILE A 115 -6.76 6.36 7.46
N SER A 116 -5.93 6.13 6.44
CA SER A 116 -5.12 7.18 5.81
C SER A 116 -5.95 8.25 5.10
N VAL A 117 -7.02 7.87 4.41
CA VAL A 117 -7.97 8.83 3.82
C VAL A 117 -8.61 9.69 4.90
N TYR A 118 -9.11 9.06 5.97
CA TYR A 118 -9.72 9.78 7.09
C TYR A 118 -8.72 10.74 7.76
N HIS A 119 -7.50 10.26 8.04
CA HIS A 119 -6.47 11.09 8.66
C HIS A 119 -6.06 12.27 7.77
N TYR A 120 -5.94 12.06 6.46
CA TYR A 120 -5.69 13.16 5.53
C TYR A 120 -6.83 14.18 5.54
N ALA A 121 -8.09 13.73 5.58
CA ALA A 121 -9.25 14.63 5.68
C ALA A 121 -9.25 15.47 6.98
N VAL A 122 -8.93 14.84 8.12
CA VAL A 122 -8.81 15.52 9.43
C VAL A 122 -7.74 16.63 9.41
N GLN A 123 -6.64 16.45 8.67
CA GLN A 123 -5.62 17.50 8.52
C GLN A 123 -6.08 18.72 7.72
N TRP A 124 -7.12 18.58 6.90
CA TRP A 124 -7.70 19.68 6.11
C TRP A 124 -8.90 20.31 6.79
N VAL A 125 -9.66 19.51 7.54
CA VAL A 125 -10.82 19.97 8.31
C VAL A 125 -10.64 19.50 9.76
N PRO A 126 -9.93 20.28 10.59
CA PRO A 126 -9.63 19.91 11.98
C PRO A 126 -10.88 19.62 12.83
N ASP A 127 -12.02 20.24 12.50
CA ASP A 127 -13.30 20.02 13.18
C ASP A 127 -13.83 18.57 13.03
N LEU A 128 -13.29 17.79 12.07
CA LEU A 128 -13.58 16.36 11.94
C LEU A 128 -12.93 15.51 13.03
N GLU A 129 -11.99 16.07 13.80
CA GLU A 129 -11.33 15.39 14.92
C GLU A 129 -12.28 15.24 16.11
N ALA A 130 -13.34 14.44 15.95
CA ALA A 130 -14.34 14.19 16.98
C ALA A 130 -13.87 13.22 18.08
N THR A 131 -12.77 12.49 17.85
CA THR A 131 -12.35 11.32 18.64
C THR A 131 -11.02 11.47 19.40
N GLY A 132 -10.34 12.62 19.32
CA GLY A 132 -8.99 12.79 19.86
C GLY A 132 -8.88 13.78 21.02
N CYS A 133 -9.13 13.36 22.26
CA CYS A 133 -8.77 14.14 23.46
C CYS A 133 -7.24 14.10 23.77
N ALA A 134 -6.38 14.07 22.74
CA ALA A 134 -4.93 14.14 22.92
C ALA A 134 -4.46 15.59 22.75
N VAL A 135 -4.49 16.34 23.85
CA VAL A 135 -4.10 17.77 23.88
C VAL A 135 -2.64 17.97 23.43
N ASP A 136 -1.79 16.98 23.67
CA ASP A 136 -0.34 17.09 23.43
C ASP A 136 0.09 16.70 22.00
N ASN A 137 -0.73 15.93 21.25
CA ASN A 137 -0.40 15.49 19.88
C ASN A 137 -1.67 15.21 19.04
N PRO A 138 -2.38 16.26 18.59
CA PRO A 138 -3.60 16.11 17.82
C PRO A 138 -3.34 15.53 16.42
N CYS A 139 -4.29 14.77 15.88
CA CYS A 139 -4.18 14.17 14.55
C CYS A 139 -4.30 15.21 13.43
N SER A 140 -4.90 16.36 13.71
CA SER A 140 -4.93 17.52 12.81
C SER A 140 -3.58 18.23 12.67
N ALA A 141 -2.59 17.95 13.53
CA ALA A 141 -1.25 18.53 13.43
C ALA A 141 -0.54 18.11 12.14
N VAL A 142 0.10 19.07 11.48
CA VAL A 142 0.82 18.87 10.23
C VAL A 142 2.31 19.12 10.45
N PHE A 143 3.08 18.05 10.63
CA PHE A 143 4.55 18.12 10.78
C PHE A 143 5.29 18.32 9.45
N VAL A 144 4.76 17.76 8.37
CA VAL A 144 5.35 17.79 7.04
C VAL A 144 4.24 18.08 6.02
N ARG A 145 4.50 19.05 5.13
CA ARG A 145 3.64 19.37 3.99
C ARG A 145 4.50 19.80 2.81
N GLU A 146 4.94 18.81 2.04
CA GLU A 146 5.70 19.06 0.83
C GLU A 146 4.74 19.35 -0.34
N PHE A 147 5.15 20.18 -1.30
CA PHE A 147 4.33 20.58 -2.46
C PHE A 147 2.95 21.18 -2.12
N GLY A 148 2.69 21.56 -0.86
CA GLY A 148 1.41 22.11 -0.40
C GLY A 148 0.32 21.08 -0.07
N PHE A 149 0.47 19.82 -0.50
CA PHE A 149 -0.54 18.76 -0.29
C PHE A 149 0.04 17.43 0.22
N VAL A 150 1.34 17.16 0.04
CA VAL A 150 1.96 15.90 0.44
C VAL A 150 2.26 15.94 1.93
N SER A 151 1.35 15.39 2.73
CA SER A 151 1.53 15.18 4.15
C SER A 151 1.86 13.73 4.49
N ILE A 152 2.23 13.47 5.74
CA ILE A 152 2.52 12.12 6.25
C ILE A 152 1.37 11.11 5.97
N PRO A 153 0.10 11.40 6.30
CA PRO A 153 -0.99 10.47 5.97
C PRO A 153 -1.21 10.29 4.46
N PHE A 154 -0.91 11.29 3.64
CA PHE A 154 -0.97 11.15 2.18
C PHE A 154 0.13 10.19 1.67
N MET A 155 1.35 10.29 2.20
CA MET A 155 2.43 9.35 1.86
C MET A 155 2.05 7.91 2.26
N ALA A 156 1.43 7.72 3.43
CA ALA A 156 0.92 6.43 3.86
C ALA A 156 -0.17 5.90 2.93
N LEU A 157 -1.11 6.76 2.50
CA LEU A 157 -2.14 6.41 1.52
C LEU A 157 -1.53 5.90 0.21
N CYS A 158 -0.54 6.60 -0.34
CA CYS A 158 0.17 6.15 -1.55
C CYS A 158 0.80 4.77 -1.36
N GLY A 159 1.41 4.50 -0.20
CA GLY A 159 1.97 3.19 0.13
C GLY A 159 0.91 2.08 0.16
N PHE A 160 -0.22 2.31 0.85
CA PHE A 160 -1.30 1.33 0.89
C PHE A 160 -1.94 1.08 -0.48
N LEU A 161 -2.15 2.11 -1.29
CA LEU A 161 -2.67 1.97 -2.65
C LEU A 161 -1.72 1.18 -3.55
N ALA A 162 -0.41 1.48 -3.47
CA ALA A 162 0.59 0.72 -4.20
C ALA A 162 0.57 -0.76 -3.80
N VAL A 163 0.53 -1.08 -2.49
CA VAL A 163 0.39 -2.47 -2.02
C VAL A 163 -0.89 -3.10 -2.56
N ILE A 164 -2.05 -2.46 -2.41
CA ILE A 164 -3.36 -2.94 -2.90
C ILE A 164 -3.31 -3.30 -4.39
N THR A 165 -2.79 -2.40 -5.22
CA THR A 165 -2.75 -2.62 -6.68
C THR A 165 -1.81 -3.74 -7.07
N LEU A 166 -0.68 -3.90 -6.36
CA LEU A 166 0.24 -5.01 -6.55
C LEU A 166 -0.35 -6.34 -6.09
N LEU A 167 -1.08 -6.37 -4.97
CA LEU A 167 -1.83 -7.56 -4.55
C LEU A 167 -2.90 -7.95 -5.58
N ALA A 168 -3.54 -6.98 -6.24
CA ALA A 168 -4.48 -7.24 -7.32
C ALA A 168 -3.78 -7.86 -8.55
N ALA A 169 -2.60 -7.37 -8.92
CA ALA A 169 -1.79 -7.98 -9.97
C ALA A 169 -1.44 -9.45 -9.62
N THR A 170 -0.94 -9.70 -8.40
CA THR A 170 -0.61 -11.05 -7.92
C THR A 170 -1.82 -11.98 -7.85
N SER A 171 -3.02 -11.45 -7.54
CA SER A 171 -4.24 -12.26 -7.52
C SER A 171 -4.61 -12.86 -8.88
N THR A 172 -4.16 -12.22 -9.97
CA THR A 172 -4.35 -12.73 -11.34
C THR A 172 -3.53 -13.99 -11.57
N GLU A 173 -2.28 -14.05 -11.08
CA GLU A 173 -1.47 -15.28 -11.15
C GLU A 173 -2.08 -16.41 -10.34
N ARG A 174 -2.58 -16.09 -9.15
CA ARG A 174 -3.23 -17.08 -8.29
C ARG A 174 -4.42 -17.73 -9.01
N ALA A 175 -5.24 -16.93 -9.68
CA ALA A 175 -6.38 -17.45 -10.43
C ALA A 175 -5.95 -18.38 -11.58
N VAL A 176 -4.90 -18.02 -12.34
CA VAL A 176 -4.35 -18.85 -13.41
C VAL A 176 -3.76 -20.16 -12.86
N ALA A 177 -3.04 -20.07 -11.73
CA ALA A 177 -2.46 -21.25 -11.06
C ALA A 177 -3.56 -22.21 -10.58
N ASP A 178 -4.61 -21.69 -9.94
CA ASP A 178 -5.74 -22.49 -9.46
C ASP A 178 -6.47 -23.18 -10.63
N GLU A 179 -6.69 -22.49 -11.76
CA GLU A 179 -7.34 -23.06 -12.96
C GLU A 179 -6.51 -24.23 -13.54
N SER A 180 -5.19 -24.07 -13.66
CA SER A 180 -4.30 -25.14 -14.14
C SER A 180 -4.28 -26.38 -13.24
N ALA A 181 -4.37 -26.19 -11.92
CA ALA A 181 -4.42 -27.29 -10.95
C ALA A 181 -5.74 -28.07 -11.05
N THR A 182 -6.87 -27.37 -11.23
CA THR A 182 -8.18 -28.03 -11.43
C THR A 182 -8.25 -28.83 -12.73
N ALA A 183 -7.68 -28.30 -13.82
CA ALA A 183 -7.64 -28.99 -15.11
C ALA A 183 -6.83 -30.30 -15.05
N GLY A 184 -5.68 -30.31 -14.34
CA GLY A 184 -4.87 -31.51 -14.16
C GLY A 184 -5.56 -32.61 -13.32
N THR A 185 -6.46 -32.23 -12.40
CA THR A 185 -7.18 -33.17 -11.55
C THR A 185 -8.38 -33.81 -12.27
N ALA A 186 -8.94 -33.15 -13.29
CA ALA A 186 -10.08 -33.67 -14.07
C ALA A 186 -9.70 -34.76 -15.08
N VAL A 187 -8.40 -34.98 -15.34
CA VAL A 187 -7.89 -35.94 -16.32
C VAL A 187 -7.32 -37.22 -15.67
N GLY A 188 -7.21 -37.27 -14.33
CA GLY A 188 -6.73 -38.43 -13.56
C GLY A 188 -7.88 -39.22 -12.93
#